data_AF-A0A2I1GYL5-F1
#
_entry.id   AF-A0A2I1GYL5-F1
#
_cell.length_a   1.000
_cell.length_b   1.000
_cell.length_c   1.000
_cell.angle_alpha   90.00
_cell.angle_beta   90.00
_cell.angle_gamma   90.00
#
_symmetry.space_group_name_H-M   'P 1'
#
loop_
_entity.id
_entity.type
_entity.pdbx_description
1 polymer ?
#
loop_
_entity_poly.entity_id
_entity_poly.type
_entity_poly.pdbx_seq_one_letter_code
_entity_poly.pdbx_strand_id
1 'polypeptide(L)'
;MNDTVPETPEPPVDPSDTRLDAKPRNQKLKYPGDMYTPQWVRYSGHIKEGYCDNCKPGKWLQLKNSAYWYHKQFFHGISSVSGKMFVPPVETRKSDAGDCTEGLCHQCRQWVTISTTKKKNSFLWFRHAHKCHVYIKPKSYVHNKRR
;
A
#
# COMPACT_ATOMS: atom_id res chain seq x y z
N MET A 1 -25.89 -9.33 -26.16
CA MET A 1 -25.42 -8.64 -24.93
C MET A 1 -24.53 -9.63 -24.20
N ASN A 2 -23.21 -9.41 -24.15
CA ASN A 2 -22.32 -10.27 -23.38
C ASN A 2 -22.11 -9.63 -22.01
N ASP A 3 -22.79 -10.18 -21.01
CA ASP A 3 -22.55 -9.89 -19.60
C ASP A 3 -21.14 -10.38 -19.24
N THR A 4 -20.16 -9.48 -19.27
CA THR A 4 -18.83 -9.73 -18.73
C THR A 4 -18.96 -9.80 -17.21
N VAL A 5 -19.11 -11.02 -16.68
CA VAL A 5 -18.97 -11.31 -15.25
C VAL A 5 -17.60 -10.79 -14.80
N PRO A 6 -17.50 -9.92 -13.78
CA PRO A 6 -16.22 -9.51 -13.24
C PRO A 6 -15.53 -10.76 -12.69
N GLU A 7 -14.48 -11.21 -13.38
CA GLU A 7 -13.63 -12.31 -12.95
C GLU A 7 -13.13 -11.98 -11.54
N THR A 8 -13.65 -12.69 -10.55
CA THR A 8 -13.20 -12.53 -9.18
C THR A 8 -11.80 -13.14 -9.13
N PRO A 9 -10.75 -12.38 -8.78
CA PRO A 9 -9.39 -12.92 -8.82
C PRO A 9 -9.33 -14.16 -7.93
N GLU A 10 -8.65 -15.21 -8.40
CA GLU A 10 -8.49 -16.44 -7.62
C GLU A 10 -7.76 -16.14 -6.29
N PRO A 11 -8.07 -16.88 -5.20
CA PRO A 11 -7.42 -16.68 -3.92
C PRO A 11 -5.90 -16.95 -4.04
N PRO A 12 -5.04 -16.08 -3.50
CA PRO A 12 -3.60 -16.28 -3.54
C PRO A 12 -3.21 -17.51 -2.70
N VAL A 13 -2.88 -18.61 -3.37
CA VAL A 13 -2.40 -19.83 -2.72
C VAL A 13 -0.91 -19.69 -2.43
N ASP A 14 -0.54 -19.92 -1.17
CA ASP A 14 0.85 -20.02 -0.75
C ASP A 14 1.24 -21.50 -0.72
N PRO A 15 2.00 -22.01 -1.70
CA PRO A 15 2.33 -23.43 -1.77
C PRO A 15 3.20 -23.91 -0.61
N SER A 16 3.79 -22.99 0.16
CA SER A 16 4.61 -23.31 1.32
C SER A 16 3.79 -23.48 2.62
N ASP A 17 2.52 -23.08 2.64
CA ASP A 17 1.68 -23.10 3.84
C ASP A 17 0.59 -24.17 3.72
N THR A 18 0.82 -25.32 4.38
CA THR A 18 -0.08 -26.48 4.34
C THR A 18 -1.20 -26.43 5.39
N ARG A 19 -1.30 -25.35 6.19
CA ARG A 19 -2.28 -25.25 7.27
C ARG A 19 -3.68 -24.93 6.74
N LEU A 20 -4.70 -25.61 7.27
CA LEU A 20 -6.09 -25.44 6.82
C LEU A 20 -6.67 -24.05 7.12
N ASP A 21 -6.23 -23.40 8.20
CA ASP A 21 -6.60 -22.03 8.60
C ASP A 21 -5.87 -20.93 7.81
N ALA A 22 -4.90 -21.33 6.96
CA ALA A 22 -4.26 -20.44 5.99
C ALA A 22 -5.14 -20.13 4.78
N LYS A 23 -6.34 -20.72 4.68
CA LYS A 23 -7.25 -20.50 3.54
C LYS A 23 -7.57 -19.00 3.38
N PRO A 24 -7.18 -18.38 2.26
CA PRO A 24 -7.46 -16.97 2.01
C PRO A 24 -8.96 -16.71 1.96
N ARG A 25 -9.39 -15.65 2.63
CA ARG A 25 -10.75 -15.11 2.56
C ARG A 25 -10.71 -13.68 2.06
N ASN A 26 -11.70 -13.33 1.24
CA ASN A 26 -11.79 -11.99 0.69
C ASN A 26 -12.15 -10.99 1.81
N GLN A 27 -11.47 -9.84 1.83
CA GLN A 27 -11.75 -8.75 2.73
C GLN A 27 -12.26 -7.55 1.94
N LYS A 28 -13.40 -7.02 2.38
CA LYS A 28 -14.03 -5.88 1.76
C LYS A 28 -13.13 -4.63 1.84
N LEU A 29 -12.92 -3.99 0.70
CA LEU A 29 -12.22 -2.71 0.59
C LEU A 29 -13.01 -1.59 1.27
N LYS A 30 -12.32 -0.55 1.74
CA LYS A 30 -12.97 0.62 2.36
C LYS A 30 -13.83 1.39 1.36
N TYR A 31 -13.37 1.44 0.11
CA TYR A 31 -14.03 2.06 -1.04
C TYR A 31 -13.45 1.49 -2.36
N PRO A 32 -14.13 1.66 -3.51
CA PRO A 32 -13.60 1.21 -4.81
C PRO A 32 -12.26 1.87 -5.15
N GLY A 33 -11.23 1.07 -5.46
CA GLY A 33 -9.89 1.57 -5.78
C GLY A 33 -8.99 1.83 -4.56
N ASP A 34 -9.38 1.38 -3.36
CA ASP A 34 -8.49 1.37 -2.19
C ASP A 34 -7.31 0.43 -2.42
N MET A 35 -6.12 1.01 -2.58
CA MET A 35 -4.86 0.31 -2.79
C MET A 35 -4.20 -0.12 -1.49
N TYR A 36 -4.65 0.36 -0.32
CA TYR A 36 -4.06 0.02 0.96
C TYR A 36 -4.68 -1.25 1.55
N THR A 37 -6.01 -1.36 1.53
CA THR A 37 -6.69 -2.48 2.22
C THR A 37 -6.38 -3.81 1.52
N PRO A 38 -5.90 -4.83 2.24
CA PRO A 38 -5.66 -6.14 1.64
C PRO A 38 -6.99 -6.73 1.16
N GLN A 39 -7.04 -7.14 -0.11
CA GLN A 39 -8.20 -7.85 -0.68
C GLN A 39 -8.32 -9.28 -0.13
N TRP A 40 -7.20 -9.86 0.28
CA TRP A 40 -7.15 -11.20 0.83
C TRP A 40 -6.54 -11.17 2.23
N VAL A 41 -7.20 -11.84 3.15
CA VAL A 41 -6.70 -12.08 4.50
C VAL A 41 -6.76 -13.56 4.83
N ARG A 42 -5.83 -14.04 5.63
CA ARG A 42 -5.85 -15.40 6.19
C ARG A 42 -5.64 -15.34 7.69
N TYR A 43 -5.88 -16.46 8.36
CA TYR A 43 -5.83 -16.56 9.81
C TYR A 43 -6.76 -15.57 10.55
N SER A 44 -6.68 -15.58 11.89
CA SER A 44 -7.46 -14.75 12.80
C SER A 44 -6.64 -14.31 14.01
N GLY A 45 -7.17 -13.37 14.81
CA GLY A 45 -6.51 -12.94 16.05
C GLY A 45 -5.13 -12.31 15.81
N HIS A 46 -4.13 -12.71 16.60
CA HIS A 46 -2.78 -12.14 16.55
C HIS A 46 -1.97 -12.53 15.31
N ILE A 47 -2.29 -13.68 14.72
CA ILE A 47 -1.62 -14.19 13.52
C ILE A 47 -2.35 -13.77 12.23
N LYS A 48 -3.37 -12.90 12.31
CA LYS A 48 -4.10 -12.44 11.12
C LYS A 48 -3.14 -11.76 10.14
N GLU A 49 -3.15 -12.23 8.90
CA GLU A 49 -2.30 -11.73 7.82
C GLU A 49 -3.14 -11.12 6.69
N GLY A 50 -2.56 -10.13 6.02
CA GLY A 50 -3.07 -9.55 4.79
C GLY A 50 -2.11 -9.78 3.64
N TYR A 51 -2.65 -10.03 2.46
CA TYR A 51 -1.88 -10.20 1.23
C TYR A 51 -1.54 -8.84 0.62
N CYS A 52 -0.27 -8.65 0.28
CA CYS A 52 0.22 -7.54 -0.52
C CYS A 52 0.34 -7.97 -1.98
N ASP A 53 -0.57 -7.44 -2.79
CA ASP A 53 -0.68 -7.61 -4.25
C ASP A 53 0.30 -6.74 -5.06
N ASN A 54 0.92 -5.72 -4.44
CA ASN A 54 1.92 -4.89 -5.10
C ASN A 54 3.32 -5.50 -5.14
N CYS A 55 3.54 -6.61 -4.41
CA CYS A 55 4.79 -7.36 -4.49
C CYS A 55 4.75 -8.38 -5.65
N LYS A 56 5.93 -8.67 -6.20
CA LYS A 56 6.12 -9.72 -7.21
C LYS A 56 7.26 -10.65 -6.76
N PRO A 57 6.98 -11.88 -6.30
CA PRO A 57 5.66 -12.45 -6.01
C PRO A 57 4.97 -11.72 -4.84
N GLY A 58 3.64 -11.84 -4.73
CA GLY A 58 2.89 -11.21 -3.63
C GLY A 58 3.30 -11.74 -2.26
N LYS A 59 2.99 -10.99 -1.19
CA LYS A 59 3.53 -11.25 0.15
C LYS A 59 2.45 -11.23 1.24
N TRP A 60 2.39 -12.28 2.06
CA TRP A 60 1.60 -12.31 3.28
C TRP A 60 2.33 -11.59 4.42
N LEU A 61 1.63 -10.68 5.10
CA LEU A 61 2.20 -9.89 6.20
C LEU A 61 1.19 -9.76 7.33
N GLN A 62 1.68 -9.86 8.57
CA GLN A 62 0.85 -9.73 9.75
C GLN A 62 0.22 -8.33 9.87
N LEU A 63 -1.06 -8.31 10.24
CA LEU A 63 -1.82 -7.10 10.43
C LEU A 63 -1.65 -6.54 11.85
N LYS A 64 -1.69 -7.40 12.88
CA LYS A 64 -1.68 -6.94 14.29
C LYS A 64 -0.37 -6.29 14.73
N ASN A 65 0.78 -6.74 14.23
CA ASN A 65 2.09 -6.15 14.55
C ASN A 65 2.47 -4.99 13.62
N SER A 66 1.53 -4.49 12.81
CA SER A 66 1.74 -3.42 11.83
C SER A 66 2.73 -3.75 10.69
N ALA A 67 3.19 -5.00 10.52
CA ALA A 67 4.11 -5.36 9.44
C ALA A 67 3.53 -5.01 8.06
N TYR A 68 2.25 -5.35 7.83
CA TYR A 68 1.55 -4.97 6.61
C TYR A 68 1.49 -3.45 6.40
N TRP A 69 1.20 -2.70 7.46
CA TRP A 69 1.13 -1.24 7.40
C TRP A 69 2.48 -0.63 7.00
N TYR A 70 3.57 -0.97 7.70
CA TYR A 70 4.91 -0.48 7.39
C TYR A 70 5.30 -0.81 5.95
N HIS A 71 4.97 -2.02 5.50
CA HIS A 71 5.29 -2.47 4.16
C HIS A 71 4.56 -1.67 3.08
N LYS A 72 3.23 -1.56 3.12
CA LYS A 72 2.48 -0.75 2.15
C LYS A 72 2.92 0.72 2.20
N GLN A 73 3.15 1.24 3.40
CA GLN A 73 3.45 2.64 3.63
C GLN A 73 4.82 3.07 3.09
N PHE A 74 5.86 2.27 3.32
CA PHE A 74 7.24 2.67 3.03
C PHE A 74 7.95 1.86 1.96
N PHE A 75 7.44 0.68 1.60
CA PHE A 75 7.96 -0.08 0.47
C PHE A 75 7.22 0.28 -0.82
N HIS A 76 5.88 0.41 -0.75
CA HIS A 76 5.05 0.75 -1.91
C HIS A 76 4.62 2.21 -1.95
N GLY A 77 4.83 2.99 -0.89
CA GLY A 77 4.43 4.39 -0.84
C GLY A 77 2.91 4.58 -0.83
N ILE A 78 2.15 3.65 -0.26
CA ILE A 78 0.68 3.71 -0.20
C ILE A 78 0.24 4.19 1.18
N SER A 79 -0.50 5.30 1.22
CA SER A 79 -1.04 5.88 2.45
C SER A 79 -2.13 5.02 3.06
N SER A 80 -1.96 4.67 4.34
CA SER A 80 -3.01 4.01 5.14
C SER A 80 -4.25 4.89 5.38
N VAL A 81 -4.10 6.21 5.23
CA VAL A 81 -5.15 7.21 5.45
C VAL A 81 -6.01 7.36 4.20
N SER A 82 -5.39 7.63 3.05
CA SER A 82 -6.14 7.82 1.81
C SER A 82 -6.45 6.51 1.11
N GLY A 83 -5.68 5.44 1.33
CA GLY A 83 -5.75 4.22 0.52
C GLY A 83 -5.11 4.37 -0.87
N LYS A 84 -4.39 5.47 -1.15
CA LYS A 84 -3.76 5.75 -2.44
C LYS A 84 -2.25 5.90 -2.31
N MET A 85 -1.55 5.85 -3.43
CA MET A 85 -0.13 6.19 -3.48
C MET A 85 0.11 7.62 -2.99
N PHE A 86 1.27 7.85 -2.40
CA PHE A 86 1.74 9.17 -2.06
C PHE A 86 1.95 10.01 -3.31
N VAL A 87 1.67 11.31 -3.18
CA VAL A 87 1.92 12.26 -4.26
C VAL A 87 3.42 12.26 -4.61
N PRO A 88 3.78 12.13 -5.89
CA PRO A 88 5.17 12.24 -6.31
C PRO A 88 5.69 13.66 -6.07
N PRO A 89 7.01 13.86 -6.07
CA PRO A 89 7.60 15.20 -6.06
C PRO A 89 7.11 16.03 -7.24
N VAL A 90 6.95 17.34 -7.03
CA VAL A 90 6.58 18.29 -8.10
C VAL A 90 7.70 18.41 -9.12
N GLU A 91 8.93 18.44 -8.62
CA GLU A 91 10.16 18.54 -9.41
C GLU A 91 11.20 17.60 -8.80
N THR A 92 12.09 17.08 -9.64
CA THR A 92 13.22 16.25 -9.21
C THR A 92 14.52 16.82 -9.69
N ARG A 93 15.53 16.88 -8.81
CA ARG A 93 16.88 17.31 -9.15
C ARG A 93 17.91 16.32 -8.66
N LYS A 94 19.07 16.29 -9.31
CA LYS A 94 20.27 15.66 -8.72
C LYS A 94 20.93 16.69 -7.80
N SER A 95 21.52 16.23 -6.69
CA SER A 95 22.36 17.10 -5.88
C SER A 95 23.59 17.56 -6.66
N ASP A 96 24.20 18.68 -6.25
CA ASP A 96 25.39 19.24 -6.91
C ASP A 96 26.58 18.26 -6.91
N ALA A 97 26.69 17.44 -5.87
CA ALA A 97 27.68 16.36 -5.79
C ALA A 97 27.29 15.10 -6.59
N GLY A 98 26.05 15.02 -7.11
CA GLY A 98 25.54 13.88 -7.88
C GLY A 98 25.21 12.63 -7.06
N ASP A 99 25.40 12.66 -5.74
CA ASP A 99 25.28 11.51 -4.84
C ASP A 99 23.84 11.14 -4.46
N CYS A 100 22.90 12.06 -4.66
CA CYS A 100 21.50 11.82 -4.34
C CYS A 100 20.56 12.50 -5.32
N THR A 101 19.33 11.98 -5.38
CA THR A 101 18.21 12.59 -6.09
C THR A 101 17.26 13.18 -5.05
N GLU A 102 16.93 14.44 -5.22
CA GLU A 102 16.00 15.18 -4.37
C GLU A 102 14.70 15.46 -5.13
N GLY A 103 13.61 15.60 -4.38
CA GLY A 103 12.30 15.95 -4.87
C GLY A 103 11.74 17.17 -4.15
N LEU A 104 11.06 18.05 -4.87
CA LEU A 104 10.34 19.18 -4.29
C LEU A 104 8.98 18.71 -3.77
N CYS A 105 8.75 18.84 -2.46
CA CYS A 105 7.48 18.52 -1.84
C CYS A 105 6.39 19.51 -2.25
N HIS A 106 5.24 18.99 -2.69
CA HIS A 106 4.10 19.84 -3.06
C HIS A 106 3.51 20.59 -1.86
N GLN A 107 3.67 20.07 -0.64
CA GLN A 107 3.03 20.60 0.56
C GLN A 107 3.93 21.56 1.34
N CYS A 108 5.12 21.13 1.76
CA CYS A 108 6.03 22.02 2.51
C CYS A 108 7.00 22.81 1.62
N ARG A 109 7.01 22.55 0.30
CA ARG A 109 7.88 23.23 -0.67
C ARG A 109 9.38 23.09 -0.36
N GLN A 110 9.76 22.06 0.39
CA GLN A 110 11.15 21.72 0.68
C GLN A 110 11.67 20.66 -0.28
N TRP A 111 12.96 20.72 -0.59
CA TRP A 111 13.68 19.66 -1.28
C TRP A 111 13.97 18.53 -0.29
N VAL A 112 13.59 17.31 -0.67
CA VAL A 112 13.69 16.12 0.18
C VAL A 112 14.38 15.03 -0.62
N THR A 113 15.33 14.35 0.01
CA THR A 113 16.02 13.22 -0.62
C THR A 113 15.03 12.09 -0.95
N ILE A 114 14.97 11.70 -2.21
CA ILE A 114 14.19 10.57 -2.70
C ILE A 114 15.00 9.30 -2.60
N SER A 115 16.21 9.33 -3.18
CA SER A 115 17.11 8.20 -3.28
C SER A 115 18.56 8.66 -3.22
N THR A 116 19.44 7.75 -2.85
CA THR A 116 20.89 7.96 -2.86
C THR A 116 21.56 6.97 -3.80
N THR A 117 22.80 7.22 -4.21
CA THR A 117 23.60 6.28 -5.01
C THR A 117 23.63 4.88 -4.40
N LYS A 118 23.68 4.78 -3.06
CA LYS A 118 23.65 3.52 -2.30
C LYS A 118 22.25 2.90 -2.20
N LYS A 119 21.19 3.71 -2.18
CA LYS A 119 19.79 3.27 -2.00
C LYS A 119 18.90 3.92 -3.03
N LYS A 120 18.65 3.21 -4.13
CA LYS A 120 17.85 3.68 -5.27
C LYS A 120 16.33 3.65 -5.04
N ASN A 121 15.86 3.26 -3.85
CA ASN A 121 14.43 3.20 -3.55
C ASN A 121 13.90 4.55 -3.05
N SER A 122 12.60 4.80 -3.24
CA SER A 122 11.92 6.03 -2.81
C SER A 122 11.52 6.04 -1.32
N PHE A 123 12.14 5.20 -0.49
CA PHE A 123 11.77 5.03 0.92
C PHE A 123 11.87 6.34 1.71
N LEU A 124 12.90 7.14 1.43
CA LEU A 124 13.11 8.43 2.10
C LEU A 124 11.99 9.42 1.76
N TRP A 125 11.58 9.47 0.49
CA TRP A 125 10.42 10.24 0.05
C TRP A 125 9.15 9.79 0.78
N PHE A 126 8.89 8.49 0.85
CA PHE A 126 7.69 7.97 1.50
C PHE A 126 7.65 8.25 3.00
N ARG A 127 8.80 8.26 3.69
CA ARG A 127 8.88 8.71 5.09
C ARG A 127 8.51 10.18 5.26
N HIS A 128 8.97 11.03 4.34
CA HIS A 128 8.58 12.44 4.34
C HIS A 128 7.09 12.59 4.06
N ALA A 129 6.59 11.98 2.97
CA ALA A 129 5.19 12.06 2.57
C ALA A 129 4.25 11.59 3.69
N HIS A 130 4.59 10.52 4.41
CA HIS A 130 3.81 10.06 5.56
C HIS A 130 3.64 11.14 6.64
N LYS A 131 4.70 11.91 6.92
CA LYS A 131 4.69 12.93 7.98
C LYS A 131 4.15 14.28 7.50
N CYS A 132 4.40 14.64 6.25
CA CYS A 132 4.13 15.97 5.71
C CYS A 132 2.82 16.05 4.94
N HIS A 133 2.46 15.01 4.17
CA HIS A 133 1.33 15.09 3.26
C HIS A 133 0.01 14.93 4.03
N VAL A 134 -0.88 15.92 3.91
CA VAL A 134 -2.22 15.88 4.49
C VAL A 134 -3.17 15.30 3.45
N TYR A 135 -3.70 14.12 3.76
CA TYR A 135 -4.68 13.45 2.91
C TYR A 135 -6.07 13.47 3.51
N ILE A 136 -7.07 13.73 2.67
CA ILE A 136 -8.48 13.59 3.05
C ILE A 136 -8.77 12.09 3.21
N LYS A 137 -9.32 11.72 4.37
CA LYS A 137 -9.84 10.37 4.59
C LYS A 137 -11.05 10.15 3.69
N PRO A 138 -11.05 9.14 2.82
CA PRO A 138 -12.21 8.84 2.00
C PRO A 138 -13.39 8.50 2.92
N LYS A 139 -14.57 9.03 2.60
CA LYS A 139 -15.80 8.64 3.30
C LYS A 139 -15.97 7.14 3.11
N SER A 140 -16.06 6.39 4.21
CA SER A 140 -16.39 4.97 4.15
C SER A 140 -17.70 4.84 3.39
N TYR A 141 -17.72 4.02 2.34
CA TYR A 141 -18.95 3.81 1.57
C TYR A 141 -19.95 3.06 2.45
N VAL A 142 -20.92 3.78 3.01
CA VAL A 142 -22.04 3.17 3.73
C VAL A 142 -22.90 2.48 2.69
N HIS A 143 -22.78 1.16 2.60
CA HIS A 143 -23.68 0.38 1.78
C HIS A 143 -25.04 0.38 2.48
N ASN A 144 -26.03 1.08 1.92
CA ASN A 144 -27.41 0.92 2.35
C ASN A 144 -27.75 -0.57 2.16
N LYS A 145 -27.87 -1.31 3.28
CA LYS A 145 -28.47 -2.64 3.28
C LYS A 145 -29.91 -2.42 2.84
N ARG A 146 -30.22 -2.71 1.57
CA ARG A 146 -31.60 -2.96 1.17
C ARG A 146 -32.11 -4.12 2.03
N ARG A 147 -33.09 -3.83 2.87
CA ARG A 147 -33.88 -4.80 3.62
C ARG A 147 -34.69 -5.65 2.65
#